data_AF-A0A1C5Y5V6-F1
#
_entry.id   AF-A0A1C5Y5V6-F1
#
_cell.length_a   1.000
_cell.length_b   1.000
_cell.length_c   1.000
_cell.angle_alpha   90.00
_cell.angle_beta   90.00
_cell.angle_gamma   90.00
#
_symmetry.space_group_name_H-M   'P 1'
#
loop_
_entity.id
_entity.type
_entity.pdbx_description
1 polymer ?
#
loop_
_entity_poly.entity_id
_entity_poly.type
_entity_poly.pdbx_seq_one_letter_code
_entity_poly.pdbx_strand_id
1 'polypeptide(L)'
;MEHLKQSINNQLLEDDWRLQGQESYLNGKTLYWRNYSEKSQLNDHDHCDFCTDEISDLPDTWHAGYSLLDEPHAAICQKCYEDFKKFFIGKQCQEIILFM
;
A
#
# COMPACT_ATOMS: atom_id res chain seq x y z
N MET A 1 -12.71 -9.96 26.22
CA MET A 1 -12.08 -10.75 25.13
C MET A 1 -11.66 -9.88 23.95
N GLU A 2 -12.41 -8.84 23.59
CA GLU A 2 -12.02 -7.92 22.49
C GLU A 2 -10.81 -7.04 22.82
N HIS A 3 -10.72 -6.50 24.04
CA HIS A 3 -9.59 -5.66 24.47
C HIS A 3 -8.22 -6.39 24.44
N LEU A 4 -8.20 -7.71 24.64
CA LEU A 4 -6.97 -8.53 24.55
C LEU A 4 -6.53 -8.74 23.10
N LYS A 5 -7.47 -8.91 22.16
CA LYS A 5 -7.16 -9.01 20.73
C LYS A 5 -6.60 -7.69 20.18
N GLN A 6 -7.15 -6.57 20.64
CA GLN A 6 -6.64 -5.24 20.28
C GLN A 6 -5.21 -5.04 20.76
N SER A 7 -4.90 -5.45 22.00
CA SER A 7 -3.55 -5.33 22.57
C SER A 7 -2.51 -6.19 21.85
N ILE A 8 -2.87 -7.42 21.45
CA ILE A 8 -1.97 -8.32 20.71
C ILE A 8 -1.76 -7.83 19.27
N ASN A 9 -2.81 -7.34 18.62
CA ASN A 9 -2.71 -6.80 17.26
C ASN A 9 -1.85 -5.52 17.20
N ASN A 10 -1.85 -4.71 18.26
CA ASN A 10 -0.97 -3.54 18.34
C ASN A 10 0.50 -3.94 18.55
N GLN A 11 0.79 -4.93 19.41
CA GLN A 11 2.17 -5.39 19.63
C GLN A 11 2.80 -6.06 18.40
N LEU A 12 2.04 -6.86 17.65
CA LEU A 12 2.55 -7.50 16.41
C LEU A 12 2.85 -6.49 15.29
N LEU A 13 2.26 -5.30 15.38
CA LEU A 13 2.47 -4.23 14.42
C LEU A 13 3.72 -3.41 14.75
N GLU A 14 3.92 -3.10 16.02
CA GLU A 14 5.09 -2.34 16.49
C GLU A 14 6.42 -3.09 16.23
N ASP A 15 6.38 -4.42 16.08
CA ASP A 15 7.54 -5.26 15.77
C ASP A 15 7.67 -5.66 14.28
N ASP A 16 6.77 -5.21 13.39
CA ASP A 16 6.88 -5.54 11.96
C ASP A 16 8.02 -4.74 11.31
N TRP A 17 9.05 -5.44 10.83
CA TRP A 17 10.24 -4.83 10.21
C TRP A 17 9.93 -3.94 8.99
N ARG A 18 8.74 -4.08 8.40
CA ARG A 18 8.28 -3.25 7.29
C ARG A 18 7.85 -1.86 7.75
N LEU A 19 7.53 -1.66 9.03
CA LEU A 19 7.10 -0.37 9.58
C LEU A 19 8.31 0.33 10.22
N GLN A 20 8.92 1.24 9.46
CA GLN A 20 10.12 1.98 9.85
C GLN A 20 9.89 3.50 9.90
N GLY A 21 8.63 3.96 9.94
CA GLY A 21 8.26 5.37 9.98
C GLY A 21 7.60 5.87 8.70
N GLN A 22 7.54 5.04 7.65
CA GLN A 22 6.92 5.40 6.39
C GLN A 22 5.38 5.31 6.46
N GLU A 23 4.81 4.49 7.34
CA GLU A 23 3.36 4.48 7.60
C GLU A 23 2.80 5.85 8.03
N SER A 24 3.64 6.69 8.64
CA SER A 24 3.28 8.06 9.01
C SER A 24 2.90 8.94 7.81
N TYR A 25 3.49 8.72 6.63
CA TYR A 25 3.12 9.49 5.42
C TYR A 25 1.76 9.08 4.86
N LEU A 26 1.27 7.88 5.18
CA LEU A 26 -0.01 7.33 4.70
C LEU A 26 -1.18 7.63 5.65
N ASN A 27 -0.88 7.94 6.90
CA ASN A 27 -1.90 8.14 7.91
C ASN A 27 -2.83 9.31 7.53
N GLY A 28 -4.14 9.04 7.51
CA GLY A 28 -5.17 10.00 7.11
C GLY A 28 -5.26 10.28 5.60
N LYS A 29 -4.47 9.61 4.75
CA LYS A 29 -4.56 9.77 3.28
C LYS A 29 -5.42 8.67 2.64
N THR A 30 -5.99 8.99 1.48
CA THR A 30 -6.71 8.01 0.65
C THR A 30 -5.75 7.33 -0.30
N LEU A 31 -5.76 6.00 -0.29
CA LEU A 31 -5.04 5.17 -1.24
C LEU A 31 -5.95 4.75 -2.39
N TYR A 32 -5.38 4.70 -3.58
CA TYR A 32 -6.05 4.35 -4.82
C TYR A 32 -5.34 3.18 -5.48
N TRP A 33 -6.09 2.14 -5.82
CA TRP A 33 -5.59 1.02 -6.59
C TRP A 33 -5.38 1.45 -8.04
N ARG A 34 -4.17 1.22 -8.58
CA ARG A 34 -3.82 1.56 -9.96
C ARG A 34 -2.97 0.45 -10.58
N ASN A 35 -3.24 0.17 -11.85
CA ASN A 35 -2.40 -0.72 -12.65
C ASN A 35 -1.09 -0.02 -13.00
N TYR A 36 0.00 -0.77 -13.07
CA TYR A 36 1.30 -0.24 -13.46
C TYR A 36 1.28 0.27 -14.92
N SER A 37 0.69 -0.51 -15.83
CA SER A 37 0.50 -0.17 -17.24
C SER A 37 -0.26 1.13 -17.52
N GLU A 38 -1.11 1.58 -16.59
CA GLU A 38 -1.88 2.83 -16.72
C GLU A 38 -1.06 4.07 -16.34
N LYS A 39 0.16 3.88 -15.83
CA LYS A 39 1.06 4.99 -15.54
C LYS A 39 1.90 5.39 -16.74
N SER A 40 2.25 6.67 -16.75
CA SER A 40 3.29 7.21 -17.61
C SER A 40 4.62 6.48 -17.35
N GLN A 41 5.00 5.57 -18.26
CA GLN A 41 6.17 4.66 -18.22
C GLN A 41 7.53 5.39 -18.27
N LEU A 42 7.80 6.34 -17.37
CA LEU A 42 9.13 6.94 -17.27
C LEU A 42 10.15 6.00 -16.60
N ASN A 43 9.66 5.04 -15.82
CA ASN A 43 10.44 3.97 -15.20
C ASN A 43 9.94 2.60 -15.69
N ASP A 44 10.79 1.58 -15.60
CA ASP A 44 10.51 0.18 -15.96
C ASP A 44 9.96 -0.65 -14.79
N HIS A 45 10.14 -0.20 -13.54
CA HIS A 45 9.54 -0.75 -12.34
C HIS A 45 9.37 0.32 -11.23
N ASP A 46 8.41 0.11 -10.34
CA ASP A 46 8.28 0.79 -9.03
C ASP A 46 8.64 -0.22 -7.91
N HIS A 47 9.02 0.26 -6.72
CA HIS A 47 9.22 -0.58 -5.55
C HIS A 47 8.19 -0.26 -4.48
N CYS A 48 7.75 -1.27 -3.73
CA CYS A 48 6.93 -1.06 -2.55
C CYS A 48 7.75 -0.45 -1.40
N ASP A 49 7.26 0.65 -0.82
CA ASP A 49 7.90 1.36 0.30
C ASP A 49 7.99 0.53 1.59
N PHE A 50 7.24 -0.56 1.69
CA PHE A 50 7.19 -1.43 2.88
C PHE A 50 8.10 -2.65 2.75
N CYS A 51 7.97 -3.40 1.66
CA CYS A 51 8.66 -4.68 1.48
C CYS A 51 9.71 -4.67 0.38
N THR A 52 9.85 -3.57 -0.36
CA THR A 52 10.74 -3.42 -1.53
C THR A 52 10.44 -4.38 -2.69
N ASP A 53 9.32 -5.09 -2.67
CA ASP A 53 8.88 -5.89 -3.83
C ASP A 53 8.63 -5.00 -5.04
N GLU A 54 8.91 -5.56 -6.22
CA GLU A 54 8.75 -4.87 -7.51
C GLU A 54 7.28 -4.81 -7.94
N ILE A 55 6.88 -3.64 -8.41
CA ILE A 55 5.59 -3.36 -9.04
C ILE A 55 5.86 -2.93 -10.48
N SER A 56 5.55 -3.79 -11.45
CA SER A 56 5.84 -3.55 -12.86
C SER A 56 4.93 -4.38 -13.79
N ASP A 57 5.05 -4.18 -15.10
CA ASP A 57 4.40 -5.07 -16.10
C ASP A 57 5.23 -6.34 -16.41
N LEU A 58 6.36 -6.57 -15.71
CA LEU A 58 7.22 -7.73 -15.92
C LEU A 58 6.69 -9.01 -15.24
N PRO A 59 7.00 -10.20 -15.77
CA PRO A 59 6.69 -11.47 -15.12
C PRO A 59 7.24 -11.52 -13.69
N ASP A 60 6.53 -12.23 -12.81
CA ASP A 60 6.90 -12.44 -11.40
C ASP A 60 6.94 -11.16 -10.54
N THR A 61 6.31 -10.07 -11.00
CA THR A 61 6.15 -8.82 -10.23
C THR A 61 4.69 -8.47 -9.97
N TRP A 62 4.44 -7.49 -9.10
CA TRP A 62 3.09 -6.96 -8.90
C TRP A 62 2.69 -6.06 -10.06
N HIS A 63 1.64 -6.41 -10.81
CA HIS A 63 1.18 -5.58 -11.93
C HIS A 63 0.35 -4.34 -11.52
N ALA A 64 0.09 -4.20 -10.23
CA ALA A 64 -0.71 -3.12 -9.69
C ALA A 64 -0.34 -2.87 -8.22
N GLY A 65 -0.61 -1.65 -7.77
CA GLY A 65 -0.35 -1.24 -6.41
C GLY A 65 -1.23 -0.07 -5.98
N TYR A 66 -1.17 0.26 -4.71
CA TYR A 66 -1.82 1.42 -4.15
C TYR A 66 -0.89 2.64 -4.23
N SER A 67 -1.43 3.75 -4.71
CA SER A 67 -0.77 5.06 -4.72
C SER A 67 -1.67 6.12 -4.10
N LEU A 68 -1.07 7.26 -3.74
CA LEU A 68 -1.82 8.48 -3.43
C LEU A 68 -2.33 9.12 -4.73
N LEU A 69 -3.34 10.00 -4.63
CA LEU A 69 -4.00 10.62 -5.79
C LEU A 69 -3.00 11.32 -6.72
N ASP A 70 -2.11 12.11 -6.12
CA ASP A 70 -1.14 12.97 -6.81
C ASP A 70 0.24 12.32 -6.95
N GLU A 71 0.39 11.05 -6.55
CA GLU A 71 1.66 10.33 -6.67
C GLU A 71 1.72 9.57 -7.99
N PRO A 72 2.77 9.81 -8.80
CA PRO A 72 3.00 9.05 -10.02
C PRO A 72 3.52 7.63 -9.75
N HIS A 73 3.92 7.30 -8.50
CA HIS A 73 4.53 6.03 -8.09
C HIS A 73 3.62 5.19 -7.19
N ALA A 74 3.69 3.86 -7.33
CA ALA A 74 2.82 2.90 -6.66
C ALA A 74 3.61 2.49 -5.45
N ALA A 75 3.26 3.10 -4.31
CA ALA A 75 4.08 3.00 -3.12
C ALA A 75 3.85 1.68 -2.37
N ILE A 76 2.73 0.98 -2.62
CA ILE A 76 2.34 -0.15 -1.78
C ILE A 76 1.80 -1.30 -2.63
N CYS A 77 2.42 -2.47 -2.52
CA CYS A 77 1.89 -3.69 -3.12
C CYS A 77 0.61 -4.16 -2.42
N GLN A 78 -0.19 -5.00 -3.09
CA GLN A 78 -1.44 -5.51 -2.53
C GLN A 78 -1.27 -6.16 -1.17
N LYS A 79 -0.22 -6.98 -1.02
CA LYS A 79 0.08 -7.71 0.21
C LYS A 79 0.30 -6.78 1.39
N CYS A 80 1.16 -5.77 1.25
CA CYS A 80 1.44 -4.82 2.32
C CYS A 80 0.20 -3.98 2.67
N TYR A 81 -0.59 -3.60 1.66
CA TYR A 81 -1.86 -2.95 1.94
C TYR A 81 -2.81 -3.86 2.73
N GLU A 82 -2.97 -5.12 2.36
CA GLU A 82 -3.86 -6.05 3.06
C GLU A 82 -3.46 -6.31 4.52
N ASP A 83 -2.15 -6.34 4.78
CA ASP A 83 -1.59 -6.50 6.12
C ASP A 83 -1.84 -5.25 6.99
N PHE A 84 -1.69 -4.05 6.41
CA PHE A 84 -1.74 -2.78 7.15
C PHE A 84 -3.07 -2.02 7.07
N LYS A 85 -4.03 -2.42 6.21
CA LYS A 85 -5.32 -1.72 6.00
C LYS A 85 -6.15 -1.52 7.26
N LYS A 86 -5.97 -2.38 8.27
CA LYS A 86 -6.68 -2.29 9.56
C LYS A 86 -6.12 -1.20 10.47
N PHE A 87 -4.94 -0.68 10.16
CA PHE A 87 -4.18 0.26 10.98
C PHE A 87 -4.10 1.66 10.37
N PHE A 88 -4.35 1.80 9.07
CA PHE A 88 -4.57 3.11 8.46
C PHE A 88 -5.92 3.68 8.95
N ILE A 89 -5.87 4.53 9.98
CA ILE A 89 -7.02 5.29 10.49
C ILE A 89 -7.26 6.47 9.53
N GLY A 90 -7.83 6.17 8.36
CA GLY A 90 -8.12 7.13 7.29
C GLY A 90 -9.15 6.53 6.34
N LYS A 91 -9.96 7.37 5.69
CA LYS A 91 -11.13 6.94 4.91
C LYS A 91 -10.75 5.83 3.91
N GLN A 92 -11.50 4.73 4.03
CA GLN A 92 -11.41 3.51 3.24
C GLN A 92 -11.07 3.77 1.78
N CYS A 93 -10.15 2.93 1.25
CA CYS A 93 -9.85 2.82 -0.17
C CYS A 93 -11.11 3.02 -1.01
N GLN A 94 -11.10 4.05 -1.84
CA GLN A 94 -12.00 4.08 -2.97
C GLN A 94 -11.32 3.25 -4.04
N GLU A 95 -11.94 2.13 -4.40
CA GLU A 95 -11.79 1.61 -5.76
C GLU A 95 -12.19 2.77 -6.68
N ILE A 96 -11.21 3.48 -7.24
CA ILE A 96 -11.48 4.24 -8.45
C ILE A 96 -11.65 3.16 -9.51
N ILE A 97 -12.90 2.76 -9.72
CA ILE A 97 -13.32 2.26 -11.02
C ILE A 97 -13.08 3.45 -11.94
N LEU A 98 -11.92 3.45 -12.61
CA LEU A 98 -11.68 4.33 -13.74
C LEU A 98 -12.69 3.86 -14.80
N PHE A 99 -13.91 4.38 -14.73
CA PHE A 99 -14.87 4.23 -15.81
C PHE A 99 -14.25 4.91 -17.03
N MET A 100 -13.65 4.09 -17.89
CA MET A 100 -13.48 4.39 -19.31
C MET A 100 -14.85 4.56 -19.96
#